data_AF-A0A6G3WSK8-F1
#
_entry.id   AF-A0A6G3WSK8-F1
#
_cell.length_a   1.000
_cell.length_b   1.000
_cell.length_c   1.000
_cell.angle_alpha   90.00
_cell.angle_beta   90.00
_cell.angle_gamma   90.00
#
_symmetry.space_group_name_H-M   'P 1'
#
loop_
_entity.id
_entity.type
_entity.pdbx_description
1 polymer ?
#
loop_
_entity_poly.entity_id
_entity_poly.type
_entity_poly.pdbx_seq_one_letter_code
_entity_poly.pdbx_strand_id
1 'polypeptide(L)'
;FLIATLVPGVTTQVATFQVVNSFGLFDTRWAPILLYMGTDIVSIYVFLQFIRGIPVSLDEAARLDGANSFTIYRKIIFPLLKPAIATVVIIKGITVYNDFYIPFL
;
A
#
# COMPACT_ATOMS: atom_id res chain seq x y z
N PHE A 1 -13.44 4.06 3.04
CA PHE A 1 -12.33 4.15 4.02
C PHE A 1 -12.75 4.84 5.32
N LEU A 2 -13.28 6.07 5.31
CA LEU A 2 -13.73 6.74 6.55
C LEU A 2 -14.83 5.97 7.32
N ILE A 3 -15.72 5.27 6.63
CA ILE A 3 -16.73 4.42 7.28
C ILE A 3 -16.08 3.17 7.90
N ALA A 4 -15.04 2.62 7.28
CA ALA A 4 -14.34 1.43 7.79
C ALA A 4 -13.50 1.75 9.05
N THR A 5 -13.02 2.99 9.20
CA THR A 5 -12.28 3.44 10.39
C THR A 5 -13.17 3.68 11.61
N LEU A 6 -14.50 3.68 11.45
CA LEU A 6 -15.45 3.80 12.56
C LEU A 6 -15.70 2.46 13.27
N VAL A 7 -15.25 1.34 12.67
CA VAL A 7 -15.37 0.01 13.28
C VAL A 7 -14.33 -0.11 14.41
N PRO A 8 -14.76 -0.45 15.65
CA PRO A 8 -13.85 -0.60 16.77
C PRO A 8 -12.77 -1.66 16.51
N GLY A 9 -11.51 -1.35 16.85
CA GLY A 9 -10.38 -2.25 16.60
C GLY A 9 -10.57 -3.67 17.13
N VAL A 10 -11.18 -3.82 18.31
CA VAL A 10 -11.45 -5.13 18.93
C VAL A 10 -12.44 -5.96 18.09
N THR A 11 -13.45 -5.33 17.49
CA THR A 11 -14.40 -6.06 16.61
C THR A 11 -13.74 -6.49 15.30
N THR A 12 -12.86 -5.65 14.75
CA THR A 12 -12.09 -5.98 13.55
C THR A 12 -11.12 -7.14 13.80
N GLN A 13 -10.53 -7.22 15.00
CA GLN A 13 -9.64 -8.32 15.40
C GLN A 13 -10.37 -9.68 15.40
N VAL A 14 -11.54 -9.75 16.04
CA VAL A 14 -12.35 -10.99 16.04
C VAL A 14 -12.72 -11.41 14.62
N ALA A 15 -13.16 -10.48 13.78
CA ALA A 15 -13.48 -10.76 12.38
C ALA A 15 -12.25 -11.23 11.59
N THR A 16 -11.09 -10.62 11.82
CA THR A 16 -9.82 -10.98 11.17
C THR A 16 -9.41 -12.40 11.53
N PHE A 17 -9.46 -12.76 12.82
CA PHE A 17 -9.18 -14.11 13.28
C PHE A 17 -10.12 -15.14 12.63
N GLN A 18 -11.43 -14.86 12.58
CA GLN A 18 -12.40 -15.77 11.94
C GLN A 18 -12.05 -16.02 10.47
N VAL A 19 -11.66 -14.98 9.73
CA VAL A 19 -11.24 -15.10 8.32
C VAL A 19 -9.95 -15.91 8.20
N VAL A 20 -8.91 -15.59 8.99
CA VAL A 20 -7.62 -16.32 8.99
C VAL A 20 -7.82 -17.80 9.30
N ASN A 21 -8.62 -18.11 10.33
CA ASN A 21 -8.94 -19.47 10.72
C ASN A 21 -9.77 -20.20 9.65
N SER A 22 -10.71 -19.51 8.98
CA SER A 22 -11.49 -20.11 7.89
C SER A 22 -10.64 -20.51 6.67
N PHE A 23 -9.52 -19.81 6.46
CA PHE A 23 -8.53 -20.17 5.44
C PHE A 23 -7.50 -21.20 5.93
N GLY A 24 -7.56 -21.63 7.19
CA GLY A 24 -6.60 -22.57 7.77
C GLY A 24 -5.19 -21.99 7.90
N LEU A 25 -5.06 -20.67 7.95
CA LEU A 25 -3.77 -19.97 8.02
C LEU A 25 -3.34 -19.65 9.45
N PHE A 26 -4.12 -20.08 10.44
CA PHE A 26 -3.86 -19.81 11.84
C PHE A 26 -2.50 -20.38 12.28
N ASP A 27 -1.70 -19.60 13.01
CA ASP A 27 -0.35 -19.97 13.46
C ASP A 27 0.61 -20.30 12.30
N THR A 28 0.44 -19.61 11.17
CA THR A 28 1.33 -19.74 10.01
C THR A 28 1.88 -18.39 9.59
N ARG A 29 3.09 -18.37 9.01
CA ARG A 29 3.68 -17.13 8.46
C ARG A 29 2.85 -16.50 7.34
N TRP A 30 1.94 -17.26 6.72
CA TRP A 30 1.09 -16.77 5.64
C TRP A 30 0.01 -15.81 6.14
N ALA A 31 -0.48 -15.97 7.38
CA ALA A 31 -1.43 -15.03 7.97
C ALA A 31 -0.88 -13.59 8.02
N PRO A 32 0.27 -13.31 8.66
CA PRO A 32 0.82 -11.96 8.68
C PRO A 32 1.24 -11.48 7.28
N ILE A 33 1.79 -12.35 6.42
CA ILE A 33 2.18 -11.95 5.04
C ILE A 33 0.97 -11.41 4.25
N LEU A 34 -0.16 -12.12 4.28
CA LEU A 34 -1.36 -11.72 3.55
C LEU A 34 -2.01 -10.48 4.17
N LEU A 35 -2.08 -10.41 5.49
CA LEU A 35 -2.67 -9.27 6.19
C LEU A 35 -1.87 -7.98 5.97
N TYR A 36 -0.53 -8.04 5.99
CA TYR A 36 0.33 -6.87 5.75
C TYR A 36 0.46 -6.47 4.27
N MET A 37 0.10 -7.34 3.33
CA MET A 37 0.07 -7.01 1.90
C MET A 37 -0.98 -5.92 1.59
N GLY A 38 -1.95 -5.73 2.47
CA GLY A 38 -2.97 -4.70 2.36
C GLY A 38 -2.41 -3.28 2.33
N THR A 39 -2.98 -2.44 1.46
CA THR A 39 -2.72 -1.00 1.45
C THR A 39 -3.57 -0.28 2.49
N ASP A 40 -3.16 0.93 2.87
CA ASP A 40 -3.89 1.80 3.80
C ASP A 40 -4.02 3.23 3.23
N ILE A 41 -4.85 4.06 3.89
CA ILE A 41 -5.12 5.43 3.45
C ILE A 41 -3.85 6.27 3.40
N VAL A 42 -2.94 6.11 4.37
CA VAL A 42 -1.72 6.91 4.47
C VAL A 42 -0.84 6.61 3.25
N SER A 43 -0.67 5.33 2.94
CA SER A 43 0.06 4.88 1.75
C SER A 43 -0.55 5.46 0.46
N ILE A 44 -1.87 5.37 0.29
CA ILE A 44 -2.57 5.94 -0.88
C ILE A 44 -2.36 7.45 -0.95
N TYR A 45 -2.49 8.16 0.16
CA TYR A 45 -2.34 9.61 0.21
C TYR A 45 -0.93 10.05 -0.15
N VAL A 46 0.10 9.37 0.37
CA VAL A 46 1.50 9.63 0.02
C VAL A 46 1.70 9.49 -1.50
N PHE A 47 1.27 8.39 -2.10
CA PHE A 47 1.39 8.21 -3.56
C PHE A 47 0.62 9.29 -4.34
N LEU A 48 -0.60 9.65 -3.93
CA LEU A 48 -1.38 10.69 -4.59
C LEU A 48 -0.68 12.07 -4.53
N GLN A 49 -0.07 12.42 -3.40
CA GLN A 49 0.68 13.68 -3.27
C GLN A 49 1.86 13.72 -4.23
N PHE A 50 2.64 12.63 -4.30
CA PHE A 50 3.78 12.55 -5.22
C PHE A 50 3.35 12.55 -6.69
N ILE A 51 2.32 11.80 -7.06
CA ILE A 51 1.81 11.78 -8.45
C ILE A 51 1.33 13.18 -8.86
N ARG A 52 0.58 13.89 -8.00
CA ARG A 52 0.11 15.25 -8.28
C ARG A 52 1.24 16.27 -8.42
N GLY A 53 2.40 16.00 -7.82
CA GLY A 53 3.59 16.81 -7.97
C GLY A 53 4.33 16.62 -9.31
N ILE A 54 4.01 15.58 -10.08
CA ILE A 54 4.65 15.32 -11.39
C ILE A 54 4.01 16.23 -12.45
N PRO A 55 4.78 17.08 -13.15
CA PRO A 55 4.23 17.94 -14.20
C PRO A 55 3.64 17.13 -15.36
N VAL A 56 2.42 17.50 -15.79
CA VAL A 56 1.73 16.86 -16.93
C VAL A 56 2.51 17.02 -18.24
N SER A 57 3.29 18.10 -18.38
CA SER A 57 4.14 18.35 -19.54
C SER A 57 5.16 17.25 -19.82
N LEU A 58 5.53 16.43 -18.83
CA LEU A 58 6.40 15.27 -19.03
C LEU A 58 5.70 14.14 -19.81
N ASP A 59 4.40 13.92 -19.60
CA ASP A 59 3.60 12.96 -20.37
C ASP A 59 3.44 13.47 -21.82
N GLU A 60 3.10 14.75 -21.97
CA GLU A 60 2.93 15.39 -23.28
C GLU A 60 4.22 15.36 -24.11
N ALA A 61 5.36 15.73 -23.52
CA ALA A 61 6.66 15.67 -24.20
C ALA A 61 7.01 14.23 -24.62
N ALA A 62 6.83 13.26 -23.73
CA ALA A 62 7.12 11.87 -24.05
C ALA A 62 6.20 11.30 -25.15
N ARG A 63 4.94 11.73 -25.21
CA ARG A 63 4.02 11.36 -26.30
C ARG A 63 4.43 11.98 -27.63
N LEU A 64 4.92 13.22 -27.64
CA LEU A 64 5.48 13.84 -28.85
C LEU A 64 6.71 13.07 -29.36
N ASP A 65 7.52 12.52 -28.43
CA ASP A 65 8.64 11.62 -28.75
C ASP A 65 8.21 10.19 -29.15
N GLY A 66 6.90 9.93 -29.29
CA GLY A 66 6.35 8.64 -29.71
C GLY A 66 6.27 7.59 -28.59
N ALA A 67 6.46 7.95 -27.32
CA ALA A 67 6.32 7.02 -26.22
C ALA A 67 4.85 6.63 -25.96
N ASN A 68 4.59 5.34 -25.80
CA ASN A 68 3.29 4.84 -25.34
C ASN A 68 3.13 4.97 -23.82
N SER A 69 1.90 4.89 -23.31
CA SER A 69 1.58 5.07 -21.89
C SER A 69 2.34 4.14 -20.94
N PHE A 70 2.62 2.89 -21.36
CA PHE A 70 3.41 1.95 -20.54
C PHE A 70 4.86 2.41 -20.41
N THR A 71 5.44 2.92 -21.50
CA THR A 71 6.79 3.47 -21.52
C THR A 71 6.89 4.70 -20.63
N ILE A 72 5.91 5.61 -20.72
CA ILE A 72 5.82 6.81 -19.88
C ILE A 72 5.70 6.43 -18.41
N TYR A 73 4.81 5.50 -18.07
CA TYR A 73 4.69 4.99 -16.71
C TYR A 73 6.02 4.41 -16.21
N ARG A 74 6.64 3.48 -16.94
CA ARG A 74 7.82 2.74 -16.47
C ARG A 74 9.09 3.57 -16.43
N LYS A 75 9.29 4.47 -17.41
CA LYS A 75 10.55 5.23 -17.56
C LYS A 75 10.50 6.63 -16.94
N ILE A 76 9.31 7.22 -16.76
CA ILE A 76 9.17 8.59 -16.26
C ILE A 76 8.45 8.58 -14.92
N ILE A 77 7.19 8.14 -14.88
CA ILE A 77 6.36 8.24 -13.66
C ILE A 77 6.91 7.38 -12.53
N PHE A 78 7.15 6.09 -12.77
CA PHE A 78 7.57 5.14 -11.74
C PHE A 78 8.93 5.51 -11.08
N PRO A 79 9.98 5.92 -11.83
CA PRO A 79 11.20 6.43 -11.21
C PRO A 79 11.01 7.70 -10.38
N LEU A 80 10.10 8.60 -10.78
CA LEU A 80 9.77 9.80 -10.00
C LEU A 80 8.98 9.48 -8.72
N LEU A 81 8.32 8.32 -8.65
CA LEU A 81 7.65 7.83 -7.45
C LEU A 81 8.59 7.14 -6.44
N LYS A 82 9.89 6.98 -6.74
CA LYS A 82 10.86 6.37 -5.80
C LYS A 82 10.81 6.97 -4.38
N PRO A 83 10.74 8.31 -4.19
CA PRO A 83 10.66 8.88 -2.84
C PRO A 83 9.35 8.49 -2.13
N ALA A 84 8.22 8.44 -2.86
CA ALA A 84 6.94 7.97 -2.32
C ALA A 84 7.03 6.52 -1.84
N ILE A 85 7.63 5.65 -2.66
CA ILE A 85 7.85 4.23 -2.33
C ILE A 85 8.70 4.13 -1.06
N ALA A 86 9.80 4.89 -0.97
CA ALA A 86 10.66 4.88 0.21
C ALA A 86 9.90 5.31 1.48
N THR A 87 9.11 6.39 1.40
CA THR A 87 8.27 6.84 2.53
C THR A 87 7.30 5.76 2.97
N VAL A 88 6.58 5.13 2.03
CA VAL A 88 5.60 4.08 2.36
C VAL A 88 6.28 2.86 2.97
N VAL A 89 7.42 2.42 2.42
CA VAL A 89 8.20 1.30 2.96
C VAL A 89 8.64 1.56 4.39
N ILE A 90 9.12 2.77 4.69
CA ILE A 90 9.55 3.14 6.05
C ILE A 90 8.36 3.11 7.02
N ILE A 91 7.25 3.78 6.67
CA ILE A 91 6.06 3.87 7.52
C ILE A 91 5.49 2.48 7.78
N LYS A 92 5.28 1.69 6.72
CA LYS A 92 4.79 0.31 6.82
C LYS A 92 5.73 -0.57 7.63
N GLY A 93 7.04 -0.45 7.40
CA GLY A 93 8.05 -1.21 8.14
C GLY A 93 7.98 -0.96 9.64
N ILE A 94 7.83 0.30 10.06
CA ILE A 94 7.64 0.67 11.46
C ILE A 94 6.33 0.10 12.01
N THR A 95 5.23 0.16 11.24
CA THR A 95 3.95 -0.43 11.65
C THR A 95 4.05 -1.93 11.87
N VAL A 96 4.63 -2.67 10.91
CA VAL A 96 4.82 -4.12 11.02
C VAL A 96 5.72 -4.48 12.20
N TYR A 97 6.79 -3.72 12.42
CA TYR A 97 7.73 -3.96 13.51
C TYR A 97 7.10 -3.76 14.89
N ASN A 98 6.16 -2.82 15.01
CA ASN A 98 5.51 -2.49 16.29
C ASN A 98 4.20 -3.27 16.54
N ASP A 99 3.77 -4.13 15.62
CA ASP A 99 2.53 -4.89 15.76
C ASP A 99 2.78 -6.22 16.49
N PHE A 100 2.09 -6.37 17.63
CA PHE A 100 2.18 -7.55 18.50
C PHE A 100 0.97 -8.47 18.40
N TYR A 101 0.00 -8.22 17.52
CA TYR A 101 -1.22 -9.03 17.41
C TYR A 101 -1.18 -9.92 16.18
N ILE A 102 -1.00 -9.32 15.00
CA ILE A 102 -1.03 -10.03 13.71
C ILE A 102 0.01 -11.17 13.62
N PRO A 103 1.23 -11.06 14.20
CA PRO A 103 2.20 -12.16 14.16
C PRO A 103 1.80 -13.41 14.96
N PHE A 104 0.81 -13.33 15.86
CA PHE A 104 0.29 -14.47 16.63
C PHE A 104 -1.03 -15.01 16.06
N LEU A 105 -1.47 -14.48 14.92
CA LEU A 105 -2.58 -15.03 14.15
C LEU A 105 -2.17 -16.23 13.31
#